data_AF-A0A7S4IYU7-F1
#
_entry.id   AF-A0A7S4IYU7-F1
#
_cell.length_a   1.000
_cell.length_b   1.000
_cell.length_c   1.000
_cell.angle_alpha   90.00
_cell.angle_beta   90.00
_cell.angle_gamma   90.00
#
_symmetry.space_group_name_H-M   'P 1'
#
loop_
_entity.id
_entity.type
_entity.pdbx_description
1 polymer ?
#
loop_
_entity_poly.entity_id
_entity_poly.type
_entity_poly.pdbx_seq_one_letter_code
_entity_poly.pdbx_strand_id
1 'polypeptide(L)'
;MALVLYKEQNGHTRVPATLKELSLGVWVQKLRHAYKAWKDGKVELKRSLTQERIQKLDALGFEWQLPDSKQDMWDQRLQELISYKKEHGDMNVPSKYLPNEALWHWVRNARMCYKARFQERKKGGATPLSDERVRILNAIEFEWRVS
;
A
#
# COMPACT_ATOMS: atom_id res chain seq x y z
N MET A 1 -15.45 -13.30 -7.49
CA MET A 1 -15.24 -12.74 -8.85
C MET A 1 -14.96 -11.24 -8.79
N ALA A 2 -15.85 -10.40 -8.26
CA ALA A 2 -15.64 -8.94 -8.25
C ALA A 2 -14.32 -8.44 -7.60
N LEU A 3 -13.88 -8.99 -6.47
CA LEU A 3 -12.60 -8.59 -5.84
C LEU A 3 -11.37 -9.05 -6.64
N VAL A 4 -11.46 -10.20 -7.31
CA VAL A 4 -10.37 -10.73 -8.15
C VAL A 4 -10.19 -9.83 -9.37
N LEU A 5 -11.29 -9.52 -10.06
CA LEU A 5 -11.28 -8.56 -11.18
C LEU A 5 -10.77 -7.18 -10.75
N TYR A 6 -11.18 -6.70 -9.57
CA TYR A 6 -10.66 -5.44 -9.05
C TYR A 6 -9.14 -5.49 -8.84
N LYS A 7 -8.62 -6.58 -8.25
CA LYS A 7 -7.18 -6.77 -8.06
C LYS A 7 -6.45 -6.84 -9.40
N GLU A 8 -6.98 -7.56 -10.39
CA GLU A 8 -6.39 -7.65 -11.73
C GLU A 8 -6.33 -6.29 -12.43
N GLN A 9 -7.35 -5.44 -12.25
CA GLN A 9 -7.39 -4.10 -12.86
C GLN A 9 -6.53 -3.07 -12.12
N ASN A 10 -6.39 -3.17 -10.79
CA ASN A 10 -5.78 -2.12 -9.96
C ASN A 10 -4.45 -2.55 -9.32
N GLY A 11 -4.02 -3.79 -9.49
CA GLY A 11 -2.83 -4.37 -8.86
C GLY A 11 -2.94 -4.59 -7.34
N HIS A 12 -4.05 -4.18 -6.71
CA HIS A 12 -4.23 -4.24 -5.25
C HIS A 12 -5.68 -4.49 -4.82
N THR A 13 -5.89 -4.88 -3.56
CA THR A 13 -7.23 -5.15 -2.99
C THR A 13 -7.83 -3.98 -2.20
N ARG A 14 -7.24 -2.78 -2.32
CA ARG A 14 -7.68 -1.54 -1.65
C ARG A 14 -8.93 -0.92 -2.29
N VAL A 15 -10.05 -1.62 -2.22
CA VAL A 15 -11.32 -1.13 -2.76
C VAL A 15 -11.82 0.08 -1.93
N PRO A 16 -12.06 1.24 -2.56
CA PRO A 16 -12.65 2.40 -1.89
C PRO A 16 -14.10 2.13 -1.46
N ALA A 17 -14.50 2.64 -0.29
CA ALA A 17 -15.87 2.53 0.18
C ALA A 17 -16.88 3.30 -0.71
N THR A 18 -16.40 4.30 -1.45
CA THR A 18 -17.20 5.18 -2.33
C THR A 18 -17.42 4.62 -3.73
N LEU A 19 -16.86 3.45 -4.06
CA LEU A 19 -17.04 2.82 -5.37
C LEU A 19 -18.51 2.41 -5.56
N LYS A 20 -19.30 3.27 -6.21
CA LYS A 20 -20.76 3.12 -6.39
C LYS A 20 -21.16 1.99 -7.33
N GLU A 21 -20.29 1.64 -8.28
CA GLU A 21 -20.55 0.69 -9.38
C GLU A 21 -20.83 -0.75 -8.89
N LEU A 22 -20.32 -1.14 -7.71
CA LEU A 22 -20.60 -2.46 -7.14
C LEU A 22 -20.69 -2.33 -5.62
N SER A 23 -21.69 -2.98 -5.03
CA SER A 23 -21.82 -3.27 -3.60
C SER A 23 -20.55 -3.88 -2.93
N LEU A 24 -19.51 -4.16 -3.73
CA LEU A 24 -18.18 -4.56 -3.34
C LEU A 24 -17.52 -3.60 -2.33
N GLY A 25 -17.59 -2.28 -2.50
CA GLY A 25 -16.93 -1.34 -1.57
C GLY A 25 -17.49 -1.45 -0.15
N VAL A 26 -18.81 -1.46 -0.03
CA VAL A 26 -19.54 -1.68 1.23
C VAL A 26 -19.26 -3.07 1.79
N TRP A 27 -19.23 -4.10 0.94
CA TRP A 27 -18.94 -5.47 1.35
C TRP A 27 -17.51 -5.61 1.90
N VAL A 28 -16.50 -5.06 1.22
CA VAL A 28 -15.10 -5.04 1.67
C VAL A 28 -14.99 -4.32 3.01
N GLN A 29 -15.67 -3.19 3.19
CA GLN A 29 -15.64 -2.45 4.45
C GLN A 29 -16.25 -3.27 5.61
N LYS A 30 -17.41 -3.89 5.39
CA LYS A 30 -18.04 -4.80 6.37
C LYS A 30 -17.13 -5.96 6.73
N LEU A 31 -16.44 -6.52 5.73
CA LEU A 31 -15.51 -7.63 5.89
C LEU A 31 -14.30 -7.25 6.77
N ARG A 32 -13.67 -6.08 6.52
CA ARG A 32 -12.56 -5.56 7.34
C ARG A 32 -12.98 -5.31 8.80
N HIS A 33 -14.15 -4.69 9.01
CA HIS A 33 -14.66 -4.45 10.37
C HIS A 33 -14.94 -5.77 11.12
N ALA A 34 -15.56 -6.74 10.45
CA ALA A 34 -15.84 -8.05 11.05
C ALA A 34 -14.54 -8.78 11.44
N TYR A 35 -13.54 -8.76 10.57
CA TYR A 35 -12.24 -9.38 10.85
C TYR A 35 -11.50 -8.69 12.00
N LYS A 36 -11.46 -7.35 12.03
CA LYS A 36 -10.84 -6.59 13.13
C LYS A 36 -11.52 -6.92 14.46
N ALA A 37 -12.84 -6.90 14.51
CA ALA A 37 -13.58 -7.22 15.74
C ALA A 37 -13.33 -8.66 16.21
N TRP A 38 -13.25 -9.63 15.28
CA TRP A 38 -12.94 -11.01 15.60
C TRP A 38 -11.50 -11.18 16.11
N LYS A 39 -10.53 -10.56 15.42
CA LYS A 39 -9.11 -10.62 15.77
C LYS A 39 -8.81 -9.96 17.12
N ASP A 40 -9.56 -8.90 17.46
CA ASP A 40 -9.51 -8.25 18.77
C ASP A 40 -10.24 -9.05 19.88
N GLY A 41 -10.83 -10.21 19.56
CA GLY A 41 -11.60 -11.02 20.51
C GLY A 41 -12.95 -10.43 20.94
N LYS A 42 -13.43 -9.39 20.25
CA LYS A 42 -14.68 -8.68 20.60
C LYS A 42 -15.94 -9.40 20.12
N VAL A 43 -15.81 -10.24 19.08
CA VAL A 43 -16.92 -11.01 18.50
C VAL A 43 -16.44 -12.38 18.06
N GLU A 44 -17.34 -13.36 18.08
CA GLU A 44 -17.09 -14.65 17.46
C GLU A 44 -17.10 -14.58 15.93
N LEU A 45 -16.49 -15.58 15.31
CA LEU A 45 -16.38 -15.67 13.86
C LEU A 45 -17.76 -15.90 13.22
N LYS A 46 -18.25 -14.90 12.49
CA LYS A 46 -19.58 -14.96 11.86
C LYS A 46 -19.58 -15.85 10.63
N ARG A 47 -20.74 -16.45 10.30
CA ARG A 47 -20.95 -17.23 9.05
C ARG A 47 -20.52 -16.51 7.77
N SER A 48 -20.54 -15.17 7.74
CA SER A 48 -20.12 -14.39 6.59
C SER A 48 -18.59 -14.30 6.41
N LEU A 49 -17.82 -14.63 7.45
CA LEU A 49 -16.36 -14.58 7.54
C LEU A 49 -15.84 -15.92 8.09
N THR A 50 -16.09 -17.04 7.41
CA THR A 50 -15.56 -18.34 7.87
C THR A 50 -14.04 -18.41 7.72
N GLN A 51 -13.40 -19.36 8.41
CA GLN A 51 -11.95 -19.56 8.35
C GLN A 51 -11.47 -19.85 6.92
N GLU A 52 -12.23 -20.65 6.17
CA GLU A 52 -11.93 -20.95 4.77
C GLU A 52 -12.02 -19.70 3.90
N ARG A 53 -12.93 -18.77 4.21
CA ARG A 53 -13.04 -17.51 3.49
C ARG A 53 -11.84 -16.60 3.78
N ILE A 54 -11.40 -16.54 5.04
CA ILE A 54 -10.20 -15.82 5.44
C ILE A 54 -8.99 -16.36 4.67
N GLN A 55 -8.77 -17.68 4.69
CA GLN A 55 -7.66 -18.32 3.96
C GLN A 55 -7.67 -18.01 2.46
N LYS A 56 -8.85 -18.03 1.82
CA LYS A 56 -8.97 -17.67 0.40
C LYS A 56 -8.61 -16.21 0.13
N LEU A 57 -8.97 -15.31 1.04
CA LEU A 57 -8.65 -13.89 0.92
C LEU A 57 -7.17 -13.61 1.21
N ASP A 58 -6.58 -14.30 2.19
CA ASP A 58 -5.14 -14.25 2.48
C ASP A 58 -4.32 -14.73 1.28
N ALA A 59 -4.71 -15.84 0.66
CA ALA A 59 -4.09 -16.34 -0.57
C ALA A 59 -4.22 -15.36 -1.75
N LEU A 60 -5.26 -14.52 -1.75
CA LEU A 60 -5.42 -13.44 -2.72
C LEU A 60 -4.62 -12.17 -2.35
N GLY A 61 -3.91 -12.13 -1.22
CA GLY A 61 -3.21 -10.94 -0.73
C GLY A 61 -4.20 -9.84 -0.32
N PHE A 62 -5.31 -10.21 0.32
CA PHE A 62 -6.30 -9.25 0.77
C PHE A 62 -5.80 -8.43 1.96
N GLU A 63 -5.81 -7.11 1.81
CA GLU A 63 -5.40 -6.19 2.87
C GLU A 63 -6.56 -5.96 3.86
N TRP A 64 -6.53 -6.71 4.97
CA TRP A 64 -7.52 -6.63 6.06
C TRP A 64 -7.48 -5.32 6.84
N GLN A 65 -6.28 -4.77 7.00
CA GLN A 65 -6.04 -3.49 7.65
C GLN A 65 -5.52 -2.53 6.60
N LEU A 66 -6.23 -1.41 6.43
CA LEU A 66 -5.73 -0.30 5.65
C LEU A 66 -5.11 0.71 6.62
N PRO A 67 -4.11 1.47 6.16
CA PRO A 67 -3.59 2.58 6.95
C PRO A 67 -4.70 3.61 7.22
N ASP A 68 -4.83 4.02 8.49
CA ASP A 68 -5.87 4.96 8.93
C ASP A 68 -5.46 6.42 8.66
N SER A 69 -4.17 6.69 8.44
CA SER A 69 -3.64 8.01 8.12
C SER A 69 -2.63 8.02 6.96
N LYS A 70 -2.37 9.20 6.40
CA LYS A 70 -1.28 9.41 5.41
C LYS A 70 0.10 9.09 5.98
N GLN A 71 0.27 9.15 7.29
CA GLN A 71 1.51 8.79 7.96
C GLN A 71 1.66 7.27 8.02
N ASP A 72 0.60 6.56 8.41
CA ASP A 72 0.61 5.08 8.41
C ASP A 72 0.84 4.51 7.01
N MET A 73 0.30 5.15 5.97
CA MET A 73 0.57 4.75 4.57
C MET A 73 2.06 4.91 4.22
N TRP A 74 2.69 5.98 4.71
CA TRP A 74 4.11 6.23 4.50
C TRP A 74 4.95 5.18 5.22
N ASP A 75 4.65 4.91 6.49
CA ASP A 75 5.39 3.95 7.31
C ASP A 75 5.24 2.52 6.75
N GLN A 76 4.05 2.14 6.28
CA GLN A 76 3.84 0.86 5.60
C GLN A 76 4.72 0.75 4.34
N ARG A 77 4.72 1.78 3.47
CA ARG A 77 5.52 1.76 2.23
C ARG A 77 7.03 1.75 2.51
N LEU A 78 7.45 2.43 3.57
CA LEU A 78 8.84 2.38 4.03
C LEU A 78 9.22 0.97 4.49
N GLN A 79 8.38 0.29 5.26
CA GLN A 79 8.62 -1.09 5.70
C GLN A 79 8.65 -2.08 4.53
N GLU A 80 7.75 -1.90 3.54
CA GLU A 80 7.76 -2.70 2.31
C GLU A 80 9.07 -2.50 1.51
N LEU A 81 9.58 -1.27 1.43
CA LEU A 81 10.86 -0.98 0.78
C LEU A 81 12.05 -1.61 1.54
N ILE A 82 12.05 -1.54 2.87
CA ILE A 82 13.09 -2.17 3.70
C ILE A 82 13.08 -3.69 3.50
N SER A 83 11.89 -4.30 3.46
CA SER A 83 11.73 -5.73 3.21
C SER A 83 12.21 -6.10 1.81
N TYR A 84 11.88 -5.29 0.80
CA TYR A 84 12.39 -5.46 -0.56
C TYR A 84 13.93 -5.42 -0.61
N LYS A 85 14.58 -4.45 0.05
CA LYS A 85 16.05 -4.36 0.14
C LYS A 85 16.64 -5.62 0.77
N LYS A 86 16.02 -6.13 1.82
CA LYS A 86 16.48 -7.36 2.50
C LYS A 86 16.41 -8.57 1.58
N GLU A 87 15.40 -8.67 0.73
CA GLU A 87 15.19 -9.79 -0.18
C GLU A 87 16.03 -9.70 -1.47
N HIS A 88 16.19 -8.50 -2.03
CA HIS A 88 16.80 -8.29 -3.35
C HIS A 88 18.20 -7.67 -3.30
N GLY A 89 18.62 -7.15 -2.14
CA GLY A 89 19.91 -6.48 -1.94
C GLY A 89 19.91 -4.99 -2.29
N ASP A 90 18.95 -4.52 -3.09
CA ASP A 90 18.83 -3.12 -3.51
C ASP A 90 17.41 -2.56 -3.31
N MET A 91 17.25 -1.26 -3.58
CA MET A 91 15.95 -0.57 -3.53
C MET A 91 15.43 -0.20 -4.92
N ASN A 92 15.94 -0.88 -5.95
CA ASN A 92 15.58 -0.68 -7.35
C ASN A 92 14.42 -1.57 -7.74
N VAL A 93 13.25 -1.23 -7.19
CA VAL A 93 12.00 -1.92 -7.49
C VAL A 93 11.71 -1.83 -9.00
N PRO A 94 11.48 -2.94 -9.71
CA PRO A 94 11.15 -2.95 -11.13
C PRO A 94 9.71 -2.49 -11.38
N SER A 95 9.43 -1.99 -12.59
CA SER A 95 8.10 -1.43 -12.94
C SER A 95 6.96 -2.44 -12.93
N LYS A 96 7.27 -3.72 -13.11
CA LYS A 96 6.31 -4.83 -13.03
C LYS A 96 6.57 -5.70 -11.80
N TYR A 97 6.89 -5.09 -10.66
CA TYR A 97 7.02 -5.83 -9.41
C TYR A 97 5.64 -6.36 -8.97
N LEU A 98 5.28 -7.54 -9.49
CA LEU A 98 3.99 -8.20 -9.28
C LEU A 98 3.60 -8.39 -7.81
N PRO A 99 4.53 -8.62 -6.86
CA PRO A 99 4.15 -8.69 -5.45
C PRO A 99 3.56 -7.38 -4.93
N ASN A 100 3.99 -6.22 -5.48
CA ASN A 100 3.52 -4.91 -5.04
C ASN A 100 3.84 -3.79 -6.05
N GLU A 101 3.03 -3.64 -7.10
CA GLU A 101 3.20 -2.55 -8.09
C GLU A 101 3.09 -1.16 -7.44
N ALA A 102 2.31 -1.04 -6.36
CA ALA A 102 2.16 0.21 -5.64
C ALA A 102 3.46 0.66 -4.95
N LEU A 103 4.36 -0.27 -4.59
CA LEU A 103 5.69 0.05 -4.08
C LEU A 103 6.55 0.70 -5.17
N TRP A 104 6.51 0.19 -6.41
CA TRP A 104 7.21 0.81 -7.54
C TRP A 104 6.73 2.24 -7.79
N HIS A 105 5.41 2.45 -7.84
CA HIS A 105 4.84 3.78 -8.00
C HIS A 105 5.27 4.73 -6.88
N TRP A 106 5.34 4.25 -5.64
CA TRP A 106 5.78 5.03 -4.49
C TRP A 106 7.26 5.42 -4.59
N VAL A 107 8.15 4.47 -4.91
CA VAL A 107 9.59 4.72 -5.15
C VAL A 107 9.80 5.72 -6.29
N ARG A 108 9.07 5.55 -7.40
CA ARG A 108 9.12 6.46 -8.55
C ARG A 108 8.68 7.87 -8.16
N ASN A 109 7.60 8.00 -7.42
CA ASN A 109 7.10 9.30 -6.93
C ASN A 109 8.10 9.96 -5.99
N ALA A 110 8.71 9.21 -5.06
CA ALA A 110 9.75 9.73 -4.18
C ALA A 110 10.93 10.31 -4.98
N ARG A 111 11.44 9.57 -5.97
CA ARG A 111 12.52 10.04 -6.86
C ARG A 111 12.14 11.29 -7.66
N MET A 112 10.91 11.34 -8.20
CA MET A 112 10.41 12.53 -8.93
C MET A 112 10.30 13.76 -8.02
N CYS A 113 9.73 13.60 -6.81
CA CYS A 113 9.64 14.68 -5.84
C CYS A 113 11.03 15.17 -5.39
N TYR A 114 11.97 14.26 -5.17
CA TYR A 114 13.33 14.61 -4.82
C TYR A 114 14.04 15.37 -5.96
N LYS A 115 13.95 14.88 -7.20
CA LYS A 115 14.51 15.58 -8.37
C LYS A 115 13.93 16.98 -8.54
N ALA A 116 12.62 17.14 -8.34
CA ALA A 116 11.94 18.44 -8.43
C ALA A 116 12.42 19.43 -7.36
N ARG A 117 12.96 18.99 -6.22
CA ARG A 117 13.56 19.88 -5.21
C ARG A 117 14.84 20.56 -5.69
N PHE A 118 15.59 19.92 -6.60
CA PHE A 118 16.86 20.45 -7.13
C PHE A 118 16.72 21.11 -8.51
N GLN A 119 15.56 20.97 -9.15
CA GLN A 119 15.25 21.66 -10.39
C GLN A 119 14.39 22.87 -10.03
N GLU A 120 14.84 24.08 -10.36
CA GLU A 120 14.17 25.36 -10.05
C GLU A 120 12.79 25.57 -10.74
N ARG A 121 12.01 24.51 -11.00
CA ARG A 121 10.65 24.62 -11.51
C ARG A 121 9.64 24.78 -10.38
N LYS A 122 9.40 26.07 -10.09
CA LYS A 122 8.14 26.71 -9.67
C LYS A 122 7.49 26.23 -8.35
N LYS A 123 7.68 27.09 -7.36
CA LYS A 123 6.66 27.83 -6.58
C LYS A 123 5.41 27.06 -6.15
N GLY A 124 5.34 26.78 -4.85
CA GLY A 124 4.10 26.90 -4.07
C GLY A 124 3.30 25.62 -3.81
N GLY A 125 3.70 24.47 -4.38
CA GLY A 125 3.09 23.18 -4.03
C GLY A 125 3.80 22.55 -2.84
N ALA A 126 3.08 22.25 -1.75
CA ALA A 126 3.61 21.41 -0.67
C ALA A 126 4.06 20.06 -1.27
N THR A 127 5.37 19.80 -1.28
CA THR A 127 5.89 18.52 -1.75
C THR A 127 5.48 17.42 -0.77
N PRO A 128 4.87 16.31 -1.21
CA PRO A 128 4.48 15.21 -0.31
C PRO A 128 5.66 14.54 0.42
N LEU A 129 6.87 14.77 -0.08
CA LEU A 129 8.12 14.33 0.51
C LEU A 129 8.66 15.47 1.38
N SER A 130 8.55 15.37 2.70
CA SER A 130 9.12 16.32 3.66
C SER A 130 10.61 16.09 3.86
N ASP A 131 11.31 17.06 4.46
CA ASP A 131 12.75 16.90 4.75
C ASP A 131 13.02 15.74 5.70
N GLU A 132 12.11 15.49 6.64
CA GLU A 132 12.19 14.34 7.53
C GLU A 132 12.11 13.03 6.76
N ARG A 133 11.19 12.92 5.79
CA ARG A 133 11.07 11.74 4.93
C ARG A 133 12.32 11.53 4.07
N VAL A 134 12.97 12.60 3.63
CA VAL A 134 14.26 12.52 2.92
C VAL A 134 15.37 12.01 3.85
N ARG A 135 15.45 12.50 5.09
CA ARG A 135 16.43 12.03 6.07
C ARG A 135 16.26 10.53 6.36
N ILE A 136 15.03 10.08 6.55
CA ILE A 136 14.72 8.66 6.77
C ILE A 136 15.16 7.81 5.58
N LEU A 137 14.86 8.24 4.35
CA LEU A 137 15.29 7.52 3.14
C LEU A 137 16.81 7.50 2.98
N ASN A 138 17.49 8.59 3.30
CA ASN A 138 18.96 8.62 3.30
C ASN A 138 19.55 7.68 4.35
N ALA A 139 18.93 7.56 5.53
CA ALA A 139 19.39 6.69 6.61
C ALA A 139 19.31 5.20 6.24
N ILE A 140 18.42 4.82 5.33
CA ILE A 140 18.37 3.45 4.78
C ILE A 140 19.24 3.29 3.52
N GLU A 141 20.02 4.30 3.13
CA GLU A 141 20.85 4.34 1.92
C GLU A 141 20.03 4.28 0.61
N PHE A 142 18.90 4.97 0.58
CA PHE A 142 18.03 4.97 -0.60
C PHE A 142 18.70 5.63 -1.82
N GLU A 143 18.76 4.89 -2.93
CA GLU A 143 19.30 5.38 -4.19
C GLU A 143 18.29 6.27 -4.93
N TRP A 144 18.56 7.59 -4.88
CA TRP A 144 17.75 8.60 -5.57
C TRP A 144 17.95 8.61 -7.09
N ARG A 145 19.13 8.19 -7.57
CA ARG A 145 19.46 8.08 -8.99
C ARG A 145 19.74 6.62 -9.30
N VAL A 146 18.99 6.07 -10.25
CA VAL A 146 19.29 4.77 -10.84
C VAL A 146 19.97 5.06 -12.17
N SER A 147 21.17 4.52 -12.35
CA SER A 147 21.94 4.60 -13.59
C SER A 147 21.35 3.73 -14.68
#